data_AF-A0A0Q5MR83-F1
#
_entry.id   AF-A0A0Q5MR83-F1
#
_cell.length_a   1.000
_cell.length_b   1.000
_cell.length_c   1.000
_cell.angle_alpha   90.00
_cell.angle_beta   90.00
_cell.angle_gamma   90.00
#
_symmetry.space_group_name_H-M   'P 1'
#
loop_
_entity.id
_entity.type
_entity.pdbx_description
1 polymer ?
#
loop_
_entity_poly.entity_id
_entity_poly.type
_entity_poly.pdbx_seq_one_letter_code
_entity_poly.pdbx_strand_id
1 'polypeptide(L)'
;MGQLLAYGIAGHHAGLANGQGEGERTALTDRLATQDLPALDAAWEKEVALPEKLGPPADFKPYGESRQQAKDRQPFQLAFLSRMLFSCLVDADFIDTERFYLQAQGGPDHRGAGPAHPSLAALREQLDAYLGQFKADSDVNRLRNSGGGVVPGRASRVQVG
;
A
#
# COMPACT_ATOMS: atom_id res chain seq x y z
N MET A 1 2.16 6.65 -11.02
CA MET A 1 3.18 5.89 -10.26
C MET A 1 4.13 6.80 -9.50
N GLY A 2 4.64 7.89 -10.09
CA GLY A 2 5.54 8.83 -9.38
C GLY A 2 5.04 9.32 -8.01
N GLN A 3 3.74 9.65 -7.89
CA GLN A 3 3.14 10.00 -6.60
C GLN A 3 3.18 8.86 -5.56
N LEU A 4 2.99 7.60 -5.98
CA LEU A 4 3.05 6.45 -5.08
C LEU A 4 4.47 6.25 -4.54
N LEU A 5 5.48 6.42 -5.40
CA LEU A 5 6.89 6.39 -4.99
C LEU A 5 7.24 7.56 -4.07
N ALA A 6 6.71 8.76 -4.36
CA ALA A 6 6.93 9.94 -3.54
C ALA A 6 6.44 9.75 -2.09
N TYR A 7 5.33 9.05 -1.87
CA TYR A 7 4.91 8.66 -0.50
C TYR A 7 5.97 7.81 0.22
N GLY A 8 6.55 6.83 -0.48
CA GLY A 8 7.62 5.99 0.05
C GLY A 8 8.85 6.82 0.41
N ILE A 9 9.39 7.55 -0.57
CA ILE A 9 10.62 8.33 -0.46
C ILE A 9 10.47 9.44 0.58
N ALA A 10 9.39 10.22 0.55
CA ALA A 10 9.19 11.28 1.54
C ALA A 10 8.85 10.75 2.94
N GLY A 11 8.40 9.50 3.04
CA GLY A 11 7.90 8.91 4.27
C GLY A 11 8.87 8.00 5.00
N HIS A 12 9.89 7.40 4.36
CA HIS A 12 10.56 6.20 4.89
C HIS A 12 11.12 6.30 6.32
N HIS A 13 11.62 7.46 6.76
CA HIS A 13 12.07 7.66 8.15
C HIS A 13 11.02 8.31 9.08
N ALA A 14 10.00 8.95 8.51
CA ALA A 14 9.01 9.71 9.27
C ALA A 14 7.68 8.95 9.43
N GLY A 15 7.38 7.98 8.58
CA GLY A 15 6.05 7.41 8.36
C GLY A 15 5.29 8.09 7.21
N LEU A 16 4.26 7.41 6.70
CA LEU A 16 3.42 7.89 5.60
C LEU A 16 2.57 9.11 6.00
N ALA A 17 2.75 10.22 5.30
CA ALA A 17 1.94 11.43 5.47
C ALA A 17 0.57 11.30 4.76
N ASN A 18 -0.37 12.17 5.15
CA ASN A 18 -1.58 12.40 4.38
C ASN A 18 -1.21 12.97 3.00
N GLY A 19 -2.04 12.68 1.99
CA GLY A 19 -1.83 13.24 0.66
C GLY A 19 -2.03 14.74 0.62
N GLN A 20 -3.06 15.22 1.31
CA GLN A 20 -3.48 16.61 1.46
C GLN A 20 -4.09 16.82 2.85
N GLY A 21 -4.20 18.08 3.25
CA GLY A 21 -4.88 18.47 4.47
C GLY A 21 -4.04 18.28 5.74
N GLU A 22 -4.69 18.45 6.88
CA GLU A 22 -4.04 18.42 8.19
C GLU A 22 -3.68 17.01 8.65
N GLY A 23 -2.68 16.93 9.52
CA GLY A 23 -2.21 15.71 10.17
C GLY A 23 -0.97 16.00 11.01
N GLU A 24 -0.46 15.00 11.72
CA GLU A 24 0.78 15.14 12.52
C GLU A 24 2.01 15.50 11.66
N ARG A 25 1.94 15.24 10.35
CA ARG A 25 3.01 15.40 9.38
C ARG A 25 2.55 16.30 8.25
N THR A 26 3.45 17.15 7.76
CA THR A 26 3.24 17.92 6.53
C THR A 26 2.79 17.02 5.39
N ALA A 27 1.70 17.38 4.71
CA ALA A 27 1.13 16.58 3.63
C ALA A 27 2.10 16.40 2.47
N LEU A 28 1.94 15.31 1.71
CA LEU A 28 2.81 15.03 0.57
C LEU A 28 2.77 16.17 -0.47
N THR A 29 1.60 16.76 -0.73
CA THR A 29 1.49 17.89 -1.67
C THR A 29 2.39 19.05 -1.29
N ASP A 30 2.45 19.39 -0.01
CA ASP A 30 3.18 20.56 0.45
C ASP A 30 4.69 20.29 0.44
N ARG A 31 5.08 19.04 0.78
CA ARG A 31 6.48 18.58 0.62
C ARG A 31 6.92 18.66 -0.83
N LEU A 32 6.10 18.22 -1.78
CA LEU A 32 6.41 18.26 -3.21
C LEU A 32 6.40 19.67 -3.81
N ALA A 33 5.71 20.62 -3.17
CA ALA A 33 5.68 22.02 -3.60
C ALA A 33 6.93 22.80 -3.15
N THR A 34 7.81 22.20 -2.35
CA THR A 34 9.05 22.83 -1.88
C THR A 34 9.98 23.15 -3.05
N GLN A 35 10.37 24.42 -3.20
CA GLN A 35 11.17 24.90 -4.34
C GLN A 35 12.68 24.96 -4.05
N ASP A 36 13.07 25.12 -2.78
CA ASP A 36 14.46 25.30 -2.37
C ASP A 36 15.12 23.97 -1.98
N LEU A 37 15.09 22.99 -2.86
CA LEU A 37 15.78 21.71 -2.67
C LEU A 37 17.22 21.82 -3.20
N PRO A 38 18.22 21.23 -2.50
CA PRO A 38 19.57 21.14 -3.03
C PRO A 38 19.58 20.33 -4.34
N ALA A 39 20.50 20.65 -5.24
CA ALA A 39 20.70 19.85 -6.44
C ALA A 39 21.10 18.42 -6.05
N LEU A 40 20.52 17.44 -6.74
CA LEU A 40 20.91 16.03 -6.57
C LEU A 40 22.35 15.83 -7.02
N ASP A 41 23.13 15.09 -6.23
CA ASP A 41 24.48 14.69 -6.61
C ASP A 41 24.41 13.71 -7.80
N ALA A 42 25.07 14.02 -8.90
CA ALA A 42 25.09 13.18 -10.11
C ALA A 42 25.62 11.75 -9.88
N ALA A 43 26.22 11.45 -8.73
CA ALA A 43 26.60 10.10 -8.33
C ALA A 43 25.43 9.09 -8.43
N TRP A 44 24.17 9.52 -8.17
CA TRP A 44 23.01 8.62 -8.22
C TRP A 44 22.84 7.94 -9.60
N GLU A 45 23.23 8.62 -10.69
CA GLU A 45 23.12 8.10 -12.07
C GLU A 45 24.00 6.87 -12.31
N LYS A 46 25.05 6.68 -11.49
CA LYS A 46 25.93 5.50 -11.55
C LYS A 46 25.37 4.32 -10.75
N GLU A 47 24.47 4.59 -9.81
CA GLU A 47 23.92 3.60 -8.88
C GLU A 47 22.60 3.02 -9.39
N VAL A 48 21.78 3.84 -10.05
CA VAL A 48 20.43 3.44 -10.48
C VAL A 48 20.15 3.88 -11.91
N ALA A 49 19.87 2.92 -12.79
CA ALA A 49 19.32 3.19 -14.11
C ALA A 49 17.79 3.34 -14.02
N LEU A 50 17.27 4.53 -14.33
CA LEU A 50 15.83 4.76 -14.35
C LEU A 50 15.19 4.24 -15.64
N PRO A 51 14.01 3.59 -15.56
CA PRO A 51 13.28 3.21 -16.76
C PRO A 51 12.70 4.44 -17.46
N GLU A 52 12.70 4.44 -18.80
CA GLU A 52 12.09 5.52 -19.60
C GLU A 52 10.60 5.72 -19.30
N LYS A 53 9.89 4.62 -18.94
CA LYS A 53 8.47 4.64 -18.58
C LYS A 53 8.26 3.88 -17.29
N LEU A 54 7.58 4.55 -16.36
CA LEU A 54 7.20 3.97 -15.09
C LEU A 54 5.71 3.60 -15.09
N GLY A 55 5.43 2.30 -15.19
CA GLY A 55 4.08 1.73 -15.10
C GLY A 55 3.83 1.03 -13.77
N PRO A 56 2.57 0.70 -13.45
CA PRO A 56 2.29 -0.29 -12.41
C PRO A 56 2.83 -1.68 -12.81
N PRO A 57 3.01 -2.61 -11.86
CA PRO A 57 3.35 -3.99 -12.16
C PRO A 57 2.42 -4.56 -13.24
N ALA A 58 2.94 -5.42 -14.12
CA ALA A 58 2.20 -5.90 -15.31
C ALA A 58 0.82 -6.50 -14.98
N ASP A 59 0.72 -7.18 -13.84
CA ASP A 59 -0.52 -7.82 -13.38
C ASP A 59 -1.39 -6.95 -12.46
N PHE A 60 -1.02 -5.68 -12.24
CA PHE A 60 -1.80 -4.76 -11.44
C PHE A 60 -3.03 -4.28 -12.22
N LYS A 61 -4.17 -4.91 -11.95
CA LYS A 61 -5.44 -4.66 -12.63
C LYS A 61 -6.49 -4.13 -11.64
N PRO A 62 -7.41 -3.25 -12.07
CA PRO A 62 -8.51 -2.82 -11.22
C PRO A 62 -9.31 -4.02 -10.69
N TYR A 63 -9.36 -4.15 -9.37
CA TYR A 63 -10.07 -5.24 -8.68
C TYR A 63 -11.56 -4.94 -8.44
N GLY A 64 -12.43 -5.75 -9.03
CA GLY A 64 -13.88 -5.73 -8.79
C GLY A 64 -14.65 -6.67 -9.71
N GLU A 65 -15.85 -7.08 -9.30
CA GLU A 65 -16.80 -7.92 -10.06
C GLU A 65 -17.46 -7.15 -11.21
N SER A 66 -17.50 -5.82 -11.11
CA SER A 66 -17.99 -4.92 -12.15
C SER A 66 -17.04 -3.74 -12.34
N ARG A 67 -17.15 -3.07 -13.50
CA ARG A 67 -16.35 -1.86 -13.78
C ARG A 67 -16.61 -0.75 -12.76
N GLN A 68 -17.84 -0.61 -12.29
CA GLN A 68 -18.18 0.40 -11.29
C GLN A 68 -17.53 0.05 -9.95
N GLN A 69 -17.67 -1.19 -9.50
CA GLN A 69 -17.06 -1.65 -8.26
C GLN A 69 -15.53 -1.52 -8.29
N ALA A 70 -14.91 -1.82 -9.43
CA ALA A 70 -13.46 -1.68 -9.61
C ALA A 70 -13.01 -0.21 -9.51
N LYS A 71 -13.81 0.75 -10.00
CA LYS A 71 -13.54 2.18 -9.83
C LYS A 71 -13.67 2.61 -8.37
N ASP A 72 -14.75 2.19 -7.70
CA ASP A 72 -15.00 2.56 -6.30
C ASP A 72 -13.91 2.01 -5.37
N ARG A 73 -13.33 0.86 -5.71
CA ARG A 73 -12.23 0.21 -4.96
C ARG A 73 -10.84 0.70 -5.36
N GLN A 74 -10.70 1.49 -6.43
CA GLN A 74 -9.40 1.94 -6.93
C GLN A 74 -8.61 2.75 -5.87
N PRO A 75 -9.21 3.71 -5.13
CA PRO A 75 -8.47 4.46 -4.11
C PRO A 75 -7.89 3.55 -3.03
N PHE A 76 -8.66 2.54 -2.60
CA PHE A 76 -8.20 1.54 -1.64
C PHE A 76 -7.04 0.70 -2.19
N GLN A 77 -7.14 0.21 -3.43
CA GLN A 77 -6.06 -0.55 -4.07
C GLN A 77 -4.76 0.26 -4.16
N LEU A 78 -4.84 1.53 -4.56
CA LEU A 78 -3.68 2.41 -4.63
C LEU A 78 -3.10 2.69 -3.23
N ALA A 79 -3.96 2.96 -2.25
CA ALA A 79 -3.54 3.17 -0.87
C ALA A 79 -2.87 1.94 -0.25
N PHE A 80 -3.33 0.74 -0.62
CA PHE A 80 -2.72 -0.51 -0.20
C PHE A 80 -1.38 -0.75 -0.90
N LEU A 81 -1.32 -0.56 -2.21
CA LEU A 81 -0.07 -0.64 -2.98
C LEU A 81 0.99 0.33 -2.44
N SER A 82 0.62 1.57 -2.14
CA SER A 82 1.53 2.54 -1.49
C SER A 82 2.13 2.01 -0.19
N ARG A 83 1.32 1.38 0.66
CA ARG A 83 1.78 0.82 1.94
C ARG A 83 2.71 -0.38 1.73
N MET A 84 2.44 -1.22 0.74
CA MET A 84 3.32 -2.33 0.38
C MET A 84 4.67 -1.82 -0.14
N LEU A 85 4.66 -0.84 -1.05
CA LEU A 85 5.89 -0.21 -1.56
C LEU A 85 6.70 0.45 -0.44
N PHE A 86 6.03 1.17 0.46
CA PHE A 86 6.65 1.75 1.65
C PHE A 86 7.28 0.69 2.55
N SER A 87 6.56 -0.41 2.82
CA SER A 87 7.09 -1.52 3.62
C SER A 87 8.34 -2.15 2.99
N CYS A 88 8.34 -2.37 1.67
CA CYS A 88 9.51 -2.90 0.97
C CYS A 88 10.69 -1.94 1.06
N LEU A 89 10.46 -0.62 0.96
CA LEU A 89 11.51 0.38 1.07
C LEU A 89 12.14 0.39 2.48
N VAL A 90 11.30 0.33 3.53
CA VAL A 90 11.78 0.28 4.91
C VAL A 90 12.57 -1.01 5.21
N ASP A 91 12.09 -2.17 4.73
CA ASP A 91 12.82 -3.43 4.91
C ASP A 91 14.15 -3.42 4.14
N ALA A 92 14.19 -2.86 2.92
CA ALA A 92 15.43 -2.69 2.16
C ALA A 92 16.46 -1.81 2.90
N ASP A 93 16.03 -0.66 3.44
CA ASP A 93 16.89 0.24 4.22
C ASP A 93 17.47 -0.45 5.46
N PHE A 94 16.65 -1.23 6.16
CA PHE A 94 17.10 -2.02 7.31
C PHE A 94 18.12 -3.10 6.89
N ILE A 95 17.85 -3.83 5.81
CA ILE A 95 18.73 -4.89 5.29
C ILE A 95 20.08 -4.31 4.85
N ASP A 96 20.09 -3.18 4.14
CA ASP A 96 21.33 -2.55 3.68
C ASP A 96 22.15 -2.03 4.87
N THR A 97 21.49 -1.46 5.88
CA THR A 97 22.13 -1.08 7.14
C THR A 97 22.72 -2.29 7.86
N GLU A 98 21.96 -3.37 8.00
CA GLU A 98 22.41 -4.62 8.63
C GLU A 98 23.65 -5.19 7.92
N ARG A 99 23.63 -5.25 6.59
CA ARG A 99 24.77 -5.71 5.77
C ARG A 99 26.01 -4.85 5.95
N PHE A 100 25.86 -3.53 5.99
CA PHE A 100 26.98 -2.62 6.21
C PHE A 100 27.68 -2.90 7.54
N TYR A 101 26.92 -3.05 8.63
CA TYR A 101 27.48 -3.37 9.95
C TYR A 101 28.09 -4.77 10.01
N LEU A 102 27.45 -5.77 9.41
CA LEU A 102 27.99 -7.15 9.37
C LEU A 102 29.31 -7.22 8.60
N GLN A 103 29.42 -6.52 7.47
CA GLN A 103 30.66 -6.41 6.70
C GLN A 103 31.78 -5.76 7.52
N ALA A 104 31.48 -4.70 8.26
CA ALA A 104 32.45 -4.04 9.14
C ALA A 104 32.92 -4.93 10.31
N GLN A 105 32.07 -5.85 10.78
CA GLN A 105 32.36 -6.75 11.90
C GLN A 105 32.88 -8.14 11.47
N GLY A 106 32.92 -8.43 10.16
CA GLY A 106 33.30 -9.75 9.62
C GLY A 106 32.31 -10.86 9.94
N GLY A 107 31.05 -10.53 10.27
CA GLY A 107 30.01 -11.48 10.64
C GLY A 107 29.27 -12.06 9.43
N PRO A 108 28.69 -13.27 9.54
CA PRO A 108 27.88 -13.86 8.48
C PRO A 108 26.51 -13.17 8.33
N ASP A 109 25.96 -13.18 7.11
CA ASP A 109 24.57 -12.75 6.85
C ASP A 109 23.61 -13.80 7.42
N HIS A 110 22.96 -13.46 8.55
CA HIS A 110 22.07 -14.37 9.26
C HIS A 110 20.73 -14.57 8.54
N ARG A 111 20.30 -13.65 7.65
CA ARG A 111 19.03 -13.78 6.92
C ARG A 111 19.12 -14.81 5.79
N GLY A 112 20.28 -14.95 5.17
CA GLY A 112 20.54 -15.97 4.14
C GLY A 112 20.94 -17.35 4.68
N ALA A 113 21.30 -17.45 5.96
CA ALA A 113 21.84 -18.66 6.58
C ALA A 113 20.77 -19.63 7.12
N GLY A 114 19.49 -19.23 7.11
CA GLY A 114 18.37 -20.04 7.59
C GLY A 114 17.75 -20.96 6.53
N PRO A 115 16.82 -21.86 6.93
CA PRO A 115 16.00 -22.60 5.98
C PRO A 115 15.21 -21.63 5.08
N ALA A 116 14.98 -22.05 3.83
CA ALA A 116 14.26 -21.23 2.87
C ALA A 116 12.91 -20.76 3.42
N HIS A 117 12.61 -19.46 3.23
CA HIS A 117 11.33 -18.90 3.61
C HIS A 117 10.17 -19.58 2.85
N PRO A 118 8.98 -19.72 3.46
CA PRO A 118 7.81 -20.25 2.76
C PRO A 118 7.49 -19.41 1.52
N SER A 119 6.99 -20.05 0.47
CA SER A 119 6.55 -19.34 -0.72
C SER A 119 5.33 -18.44 -0.40
N LEU A 120 5.10 -17.40 -1.21
CA LEU A 120 3.89 -16.58 -1.09
C LEU A 120 2.61 -17.42 -1.20
N ALA A 121 2.62 -18.50 -1.98
CA ALA A 121 1.49 -19.42 -2.08
C ALA A 121 1.25 -20.14 -0.74
N ALA A 122 2.31 -20.66 -0.10
CA ALA A 122 2.20 -21.30 1.20
C ALA A 122 1.74 -20.32 2.30
N LEU A 123 2.24 -19.08 2.30
CA LEU A 123 1.79 -18.04 3.22
C LEU A 123 0.32 -17.67 2.98
N ARG A 124 -0.11 -17.58 1.72
CA ARG A 124 -1.51 -17.33 1.36
C ARG A 124 -2.42 -18.45 1.87
N GLU A 125 -2.05 -19.71 1.66
CA GLU A 125 -2.83 -20.85 2.15
C GLU A 125 -2.98 -20.83 3.67
N GLN A 126 -1.90 -20.52 4.41
CA GLN A 126 -1.96 -20.38 5.88
C GLN A 126 -2.85 -19.22 6.31
N LEU A 127 -2.76 -18.08 5.64
CA LEU A 127 -3.59 -16.90 5.91
C LEU A 127 -5.07 -17.21 5.63
N ASP A 128 -5.37 -17.83 4.49
CA ASP A 128 -6.74 -18.21 4.10
C ASP A 128 -7.33 -19.20 5.10
N ALA A 129 -6.54 -20.20 5.54
CA ALA A 129 -6.95 -21.16 6.55
C ALA A 129 -7.23 -20.50 7.91
N TYR A 130 -6.40 -19.54 8.33
CA TYR A 130 -6.61 -18.78 9.56
C TYR A 130 -7.85 -17.89 9.47
N LEU A 131 -7.99 -17.15 8.36
CA LEU A 131 -9.13 -16.26 8.14
C LEU A 131 -10.45 -17.03 8.02
N GLY A 132 -10.43 -18.26 7.50
CA GLY A 132 -11.59 -19.15 7.42
C GLY A 132 -12.17 -19.58 8.78
N GLN A 133 -11.44 -19.38 9.88
CA GLN A 133 -11.93 -19.66 11.23
C GLN A 133 -12.90 -18.58 11.75
N PHE A 134 -12.90 -17.39 11.15
CA PHE A 134 -13.80 -16.31 11.57
C PHE A 134 -15.18 -16.48 10.95
N LYS A 135 -16.22 -16.37 11.77
CA LYS A 135 -17.62 -16.41 11.30
C LYS A 135 -18.06 -15.03 10.78
N ALA A 136 -18.76 -15.03 9.65
CA ALA A 136 -19.23 -13.81 8.98
C ALA A 136 -20.46 -13.14 9.63
N ASP A 137 -20.91 -13.64 10.79
CA ASP A 137 -22.18 -13.30 11.45
C ASP A 137 -22.02 -12.40 12.70
N SER A 138 -20.86 -11.75 12.86
CA SER A 138 -20.69 -10.70 13.87
C SER A 138 -21.58 -9.48 13.57
N ASP A 139 -21.98 -8.75 14.62
CA ASP A 139 -22.74 -7.50 14.49
C ASP A 139 -22.07 -6.51 13.53
N VAL A 140 -20.73 -6.48 13.53
CA VAL A 140 -19.92 -5.64 12.64
C VAL A 140 -20.10 -6.04 11.17
N ASN A 141 -20.13 -7.34 10.85
CA ASN A 141 -20.33 -7.81 9.47
C ASN A 141 -21.77 -7.59 8.99
N ARG A 142 -22.76 -7.65 9.89
CA ARG A 142 -24.15 -7.26 9.56
C ARG A 142 -24.24 -5.80 9.13
N LEU A 143 -23.64 -4.89 9.90
CA LEU A 143 -23.61 -3.46 9.60
C LEU A 143 -22.87 -3.15 8.29
N ARG A 144 -21.79 -3.88 8.00
CA ARG A 144 -20.99 -3.74 6.79
C ARG A 144 -21.75 -4.16 5.52
N ASN A 145 -22.64 -5.15 5.64
CA ASN A 145 -23.49 -5.62 4.56
C ASN A 145 -24.81 -4.84 4.43
N SER A 146 -25.29 -4.20 5.49
CA SER A 146 -26.54 -3.41 5.47
C SER A 146 -26.36 -1.97 4.97
N GLY A 147 -25.13 -1.51 4.75
CA GLY A 147 -24.83 -0.15 4.26
C GLY A 147 -25.21 0.12 2.79
N GLY A 148 -25.75 -0.86 2.08
CA GLY A 148 -26.30 -0.73 0.72
C GLY A 148 -27.83 -0.68 0.71
N GLY A 149 -28.45 0.11 1.58
CA GLY A 149 -29.90 0.27 1.61
C GLY A 149 -30.41 1.21 0.52
N VAL A 150 -30.69 0.67 -0.67
CA VAL A 150 -31.72 1.24 -1.56
C VAL A 150 -33.01 1.28 -0.74
N VAL A 151 -33.51 2.47 -0.44
CA VAL A 151 -34.84 2.66 0.17
C VAL A 151 -35.87 2.23 -0.88
N PRO A 152 -36.64 1.14 -0.70
CA PRO A 152 -37.74 0.82 -1.58
C PRO A 152 -38.85 1.84 -1.33
N GLY A 153 -39.26 2.54 -2.38
CA GLY A 153 -40.26 3.60 -2.33
C GLY A 153 -41.56 3.17 -1.65
N ARG A 154 -42.01 3.98 -0.69
CA ARG A 154 -43.43 4.02 -0.30
C ARG A 154 -44.20 4.71 -1.42
N ALA A 155 -44.69 3.92 -2.37
CA ALA A 155 -45.81 4.34 -3.20
C ALA A 155 -47.09 4.25 -2.35
N SER A 156 -47.47 5.36 -1.73
CA SER A 156 -48.79 5.51 -1.10
C SER A 156 -49.84 5.51 -2.21
N ARG A 157 -50.58 4.42 -2.31
CA ARG A 157 -51.78 4.31 -3.14
C ARG A 157 -52.86 5.18 -2.49
N VAL A 158 -53.10 6.37 -3.06
CA VAL A 158 -54.29 7.17 -2.74
C VAL A 158 -55.48 6.43 -3.33
N GLN A 159 -56.29 5.84 -2.46
CA GLN A 159 -57.57 5.25 -2.82
C GLN A 159 -58.60 6.39 -2.74
N VAL A 160 -59.09 6.79 -3.91
CA VAL A 160 -60.22 7.69 -4.05
C VAL A 160 -61.46 6.92 -3.61
N GLY A 161 -62.18 7.48 -2.63
CA GLY A 161 -63.50 7.09 -2.18
C GLY A 161 -64.19 8.34 -1.67
#